data_AF-A0A7K5YFU0-F1
#
_entry.id   AF-A0A7K5YFU0-F1
#
_cell.length_a   1.000
_cell.length_b   1.000
_cell.length_c   1.000
_cell.angle_alpha   90.00
_cell.angle_beta   90.00
_cell.angle_gamma   90.00
#
_symmetry.space_group_name_H-M   'P 1'
#
loop_
_entity.id
_entity.type
_entity.pdbx_description
1 polymer ?
#
loop_
_entity_poly.entity_id
_entity_poly.type
_entity_poly.pdbx_seq_one_letter_code
_entity_poly.pdbx_strand_id
1 'polypeptide(L)'
;VTDSMFVAKLCLAMSGPGMSTYKTALMLEAALSSRKGTISVMHVNSHSPIKGFFQTGNDKADAAAKGLWTLRDARQLHESLHVGAKALAKTCRISVTDAKHIVATCPHCQKEPLWSSGVNPRGLKASEVWQMDFTLCQLLKPRAWLAVTVDTYSGVIVATQHLKTDSKATIQHWLTAMAWLSVPSQIKMDNGPNFLSKSVQEFVLKWGITLIHGIPYNSTGQGIVERANQTLKSKLEVLAKTEGLTNAVPPGDQARLLATALLALNQFPRGEGVNSPIQKHWATQKLEEGPLVVVRNELGEWEKGWKLVLTGRGYAAVRKDGSVKWCPLKSIKPDLQ
;
A
#
# COMPACT_ATOMS: atom_id res chain seq x y z
N VAL A 1 0.28 -33.11 34.55
CA VAL A 1 0.32 -31.74 35.10
C VAL A 1 0.74 -30.81 33.98
N THR A 2 0.04 -29.71 33.78
CA THR A 2 0.40 -28.68 32.78
C THR A 2 0.23 -27.30 33.40
N ASP A 3 1.13 -26.39 33.08
CA ASP A 3 1.05 -24.97 33.44
C ASP A 3 0.26 -24.14 32.43
N SER A 4 0.00 -24.72 31.25
CA SER A 4 -0.82 -24.13 30.21
C SER A 4 -2.30 -24.40 30.44
N MET A 5 -3.02 -23.36 30.83
CA MET A 5 -4.49 -23.38 30.95
C MET A 5 -5.15 -23.81 29.65
N PHE A 6 -4.53 -23.49 28.51
CA PHE A 6 -5.00 -23.90 27.18
C PHE A 6 -4.91 -25.42 26.99
N VAL A 7 -3.77 -26.05 27.33
CA VAL A 7 -3.59 -27.51 27.21
C VAL A 7 -4.52 -28.26 28.16
N ALA A 8 -4.71 -27.76 29.38
CA ALA A 8 -5.66 -28.35 30.33
C ALA A 8 -7.10 -28.33 29.80
N LYS A 9 -7.56 -27.17 29.29
CA LYS A 9 -8.88 -27.03 28.67
C LYS A 9 -9.03 -27.87 27.40
N LEU A 10 -7.96 -28.01 26.62
CA LEU A 10 -7.95 -28.84 25.41
C LEU A 10 -8.13 -30.32 25.75
N CYS A 11 -7.40 -30.85 26.73
CA CYS A 11 -7.57 -32.24 27.18
C CYS A 11 -8.98 -32.51 27.74
N LEU A 12 -9.58 -31.53 28.43
CA LEU A 12 -10.97 -31.63 28.89
C LEU A 12 -11.95 -31.61 27.70
N ALA A 13 -11.77 -30.72 26.73
CA ALA A 13 -12.60 -30.64 25.54
C ALA A 13 -12.51 -31.91 24.66
N MET A 14 -11.34 -32.56 24.60
CA MET A 14 -11.13 -33.85 23.93
C MET A 14 -11.87 -35.02 24.60
N SER A 15 -12.42 -34.83 25.80
CA SER A 15 -13.24 -35.86 26.48
C SER A 15 -14.72 -35.81 26.10
N GLY A 16 -15.15 -34.81 25.32
CA GLY A 16 -16.50 -34.68 24.76
C GLY A 16 -16.58 -35.10 23.28
N PRO A 17 -17.79 -35.34 22.72
CA PRO A 17 -17.95 -35.69 21.31
C PRO A 17 -17.65 -34.51 20.38
N GLY A 18 -16.59 -34.65 19.57
CA GLY A 18 -16.18 -33.69 18.54
C GLY A 18 -14.67 -33.75 18.30
N MET A 19 -14.25 -34.06 17.07
CA MET A 19 -12.82 -34.17 16.75
C MET A 19 -12.18 -32.80 16.61
N SER A 20 -11.22 -32.50 17.49
CA SER A 20 -10.36 -31.32 17.40
C SER A 20 -9.30 -31.53 16.31
N THR A 21 -9.39 -30.81 15.18
CA THR A 21 -8.48 -30.96 14.02
C THR A 21 -7.11 -30.30 14.22
N TYR A 22 -6.78 -29.85 15.43
CA TYR A 22 -5.49 -29.20 15.70
C TYR A 22 -4.38 -30.25 15.80
N LYS A 23 -3.25 -30.01 15.13
CA LYS A 23 -2.06 -30.89 15.16
C LYS A 23 -1.62 -31.25 16.59
N THR A 24 -1.71 -30.31 17.52
CA THR A 24 -1.39 -30.52 18.94
C THR A 24 -2.38 -31.46 19.62
N ALA A 25 -3.66 -31.40 19.28
CA ALA A 25 -4.68 -32.31 19.81
C ALA A 25 -4.41 -33.75 19.33
N LEU A 26 -4.05 -33.95 18.06
CA LEU A 26 -3.67 -35.26 17.51
C LEU A 26 -2.43 -35.85 18.20
N MET A 27 -1.41 -35.01 18.47
CA MET A 27 -0.21 -35.45 19.21
C MET A 27 -0.54 -35.85 20.65
N LEU A 28 -1.41 -35.08 21.32
CA LEU A 28 -1.92 -35.41 22.65
C LEU A 28 -2.74 -36.69 22.63
N GLU A 29 -3.66 -36.87 21.68
CA GLU A 29 -4.45 -38.08 21.49
C GLU A 29 -3.58 -39.33 21.30
N ALA A 30 -2.56 -39.25 20.45
CA ALA A 30 -1.64 -40.36 20.22
C ALA A 30 -0.87 -40.72 21.51
N ALA A 31 -0.37 -39.71 22.23
CA ALA A 31 0.31 -39.91 23.50
C ALA A 31 -0.62 -40.52 24.57
N LEU A 32 -1.86 -40.01 24.66
CA LEU A 32 -2.89 -40.53 25.53
C LEU A 32 -3.24 -41.97 25.20
N SER A 33 -3.46 -42.32 23.93
CA SER A 33 -3.74 -43.69 23.49
C SER A 33 -2.61 -44.68 23.79
N SER A 34 -1.36 -44.20 23.84
CA SER A 34 -0.18 -45.02 24.17
C SER A 34 0.07 -45.25 25.67
N ARG A 35 -0.76 -44.66 26.54
CA ARG A 35 -0.55 -44.72 28.01
C ARG A 35 -0.81 -46.13 28.55
N LYS A 36 -0.07 -46.51 29.59
CA LYS A 36 -0.21 -47.81 30.27
C LYS A 36 -1.08 -47.77 31.54
N GLY A 37 -1.65 -46.62 31.90
CA GLY A 37 -2.43 -46.45 33.12
C GLY A 37 -3.42 -45.30 33.06
N THR A 38 -4.30 -45.21 34.06
CA THR A 38 -5.22 -44.09 34.24
C THR A 38 -4.44 -42.80 34.51
N ILE A 39 -4.87 -41.72 33.88
CA ILE A 39 -4.26 -40.41 34.05
C ILE A 39 -5.31 -39.40 34.49
N SER A 40 -4.89 -38.42 35.29
CA SER A 40 -5.70 -37.25 35.63
C SER A 40 -4.99 -36.00 35.09
N VAL A 41 -5.73 -35.18 34.34
CA VAL A 41 -5.22 -33.90 33.83
C VAL A 41 -5.55 -32.80 34.83
N MET A 42 -4.54 -32.09 35.29
CA MET A 42 -4.67 -30.98 36.22
C MET A 42 -3.82 -29.81 35.73
N HIS A 43 -4.41 -28.60 35.79
CA HIS A 43 -3.70 -27.34 35.59
C HIS A 43 -3.06 -26.90 36.91
N VAL A 44 -1.80 -26.48 36.87
CA VAL A 44 -1.10 -25.90 38.02
C VAL A 44 -0.44 -24.61 37.57
N ASN A 45 -0.61 -23.52 38.31
CA ASN A 45 0.04 -22.25 37.97
C ASN A 45 1.58 -22.41 38.01
N SER A 46 2.28 -21.91 36.99
CA SER A 46 3.75 -21.94 36.87
C SER A 46 4.48 -21.28 38.04
N HIS A 47 3.79 -20.44 38.83
CA HIS A 47 4.31 -19.77 40.02
C HIS A 47 3.72 -20.32 41.34
N SER A 48 3.10 -21.49 41.33
CA SER A 48 2.51 -22.08 42.53
C SER A 48 3.59 -22.50 43.53
N PRO A 49 3.54 -22.08 44.81
CA PRO A 49 4.53 -22.45 45.83
C PRO A 49 4.29 -23.87 46.40
N ILE A 50 3.40 -24.67 45.81
CA ILE A 50 3.02 -26.00 46.30
C ILE A 50 4.16 -26.99 46.07
N LYS A 51 4.87 -27.34 47.15
CA LYS A 51 5.98 -28.31 47.12
C LYS A 51 5.46 -29.75 47.00
N GLY A 52 6.24 -30.63 46.36
CA GLY A 52 5.96 -32.06 46.28
C GLY A 52 5.69 -32.55 44.84
N PHE A 53 4.79 -33.52 44.70
CA PHE A 53 4.52 -34.25 43.45
C PHE A 53 4.21 -33.34 42.24
N PHE A 54 3.53 -32.21 42.48
CA PHE A 54 3.18 -31.24 41.44
C PHE A 54 4.39 -30.47 40.90
N GLN A 55 5.30 -30.05 41.77
CA GLN A 55 6.56 -29.38 41.39
C GLN A 55 7.43 -30.31 40.55
N THR A 56 7.59 -31.58 40.96
CA THR A 56 8.37 -32.58 40.23
C THR A 56 7.80 -32.85 38.82
N GLY A 57 6.47 -32.79 38.67
CA GLY A 57 5.81 -32.89 37.37
C GLY A 57 6.10 -31.69 36.47
N ASN A 58 6.08 -30.48 37.04
CA ASN A 58 6.39 -29.24 36.32
C ASN A 58 7.87 -29.18 35.90
N ASP A 59 8.79 -29.50 36.81
CA ASP A 59 10.23 -29.52 36.55
C ASP A 59 10.59 -30.50 35.43
N LYS A 60 9.90 -31.65 35.34
CA LYS A 60 10.06 -32.62 34.25
C LYS A 60 9.54 -32.10 32.91
N ALA A 61 8.42 -31.36 32.93
CA ALA A 61 7.88 -30.72 31.73
C ALA A 61 8.81 -29.59 31.24
N ASP A 62 9.30 -28.76 32.15
CA ASP A 62 10.26 -27.68 31.87
C ASP A 62 11.61 -28.24 31.38
N ALA A 63 12.10 -29.33 31.98
CA ALA A 63 13.30 -30.02 31.51
C ALA A 63 13.12 -30.64 30.12
N ALA A 64 11.92 -31.14 29.79
CA ALA A 64 11.61 -31.63 28.44
C ALA A 64 11.44 -30.48 27.41
N ALA A 65 11.11 -29.27 27.88
CA ALA A 65 11.05 -28.06 27.06
C ALA A 65 12.41 -27.36 26.88
N LYS A 66 13.44 -27.70 27.69
CA LYS A 66 14.78 -27.15 27.54
C LYS A 66 15.37 -27.49 26.16
N GLY A 67 15.66 -26.46 25.38
CA GLY A 67 16.21 -26.54 24.02
C GLY A 67 15.28 -26.02 22.92
N LEU A 68 14.00 -25.76 23.25
CA LEU A 68 13.12 -24.93 22.43
C LEU A 68 13.15 -23.51 23.00
N TRP A 69 13.61 -22.54 22.20
CA TRP A 69 13.42 -21.14 22.54
C TRP A 69 11.92 -20.87 22.63
N THR A 70 11.45 -20.48 23.80
CA THR A 70 10.03 -20.22 24.03
C THR A 70 9.64 -18.87 23.42
N LEU A 71 8.35 -18.64 23.19
CA LEU A 71 7.85 -17.32 22.80
C LEU A 71 8.24 -16.22 23.80
N ARG A 72 8.47 -16.60 25.06
CA ARG A 72 8.97 -15.72 26.12
C ARG A 72 10.42 -15.30 25.86
N ASP A 73 11.29 -16.23 25.52
CA ASP A 73 12.69 -15.93 25.20
C ASP A 73 12.80 -15.07 23.94
N ALA A 74 11.94 -15.31 22.95
CA ALA A 74 11.84 -14.48 21.75
C ALA A 74 11.35 -13.05 22.07
N ARG A 75 10.39 -12.89 22.99
CA ARG A 75 9.97 -11.56 23.49
C ARG A 75 11.12 -10.85 24.19
N GLN A 76 11.80 -11.53 25.10
CA GLN A 76 12.90 -10.94 25.86
C GLN A 76 14.08 -10.54 24.95
N LEU A 77 14.39 -11.36 23.93
CA LEU A 77 15.40 -11.04 22.93
C LEU A 77 14.99 -9.83 22.06
N HIS A 78 13.71 -9.73 21.70
CA HIS A 78 13.19 -8.57 20.98
C HIS A 78 13.11 -7.31 21.85
N GLU A 79 12.74 -7.41 23.13
CA GLU A 79 12.68 -6.28 24.06
C GLU A 79 14.07 -5.73 24.38
N SER A 80 15.09 -6.60 24.45
CA SER A 80 16.48 -6.19 24.72
C SER A 80 17.21 -5.63 23.50
N LEU A 81 17.01 -6.24 22.32
CA LEU A 81 17.83 -5.94 21.12
C LEU A 81 17.00 -5.46 19.92
N HIS A 82 15.68 -5.39 20.02
CA HIS A 82 14.77 -4.97 18.94
C HIS A 82 14.97 -5.75 17.62
N VAL A 83 15.29 -7.03 17.73
CA VAL A 83 15.55 -7.92 16.59
C VAL A 83 14.30 -8.04 15.71
N GLY A 84 14.45 -7.85 14.39
CA GLY A 84 13.33 -7.92 13.45
C GLY A 84 12.72 -9.32 13.31
N ALA A 85 11.42 -9.39 12.96
CA ALA A 85 10.62 -10.62 12.98
C ALA A 85 11.22 -11.81 12.20
N LYS A 86 11.86 -11.58 11.04
CA LYS A 86 12.49 -12.66 10.26
C LYS A 86 13.72 -13.25 10.96
N ALA A 87 14.54 -12.40 11.56
CA ALA A 87 15.70 -12.82 12.32
C ALA A 87 15.27 -13.51 13.62
N LEU A 88 14.24 -12.96 14.29
CA LEU A 88 13.67 -13.54 15.51
C LEU A 88 13.08 -14.94 15.26
N ALA A 89 12.31 -15.12 14.18
CA ALA A 89 11.77 -16.42 13.79
C ALA A 89 12.87 -17.45 13.51
N LYS A 90 13.96 -17.03 12.84
CA LYS A 90 15.09 -17.90 12.52
C LYS A 90 15.90 -18.29 13.76
N THR A 91 16.22 -17.32 14.62
CA THR A 91 17.06 -17.52 15.81
C THR A 91 16.33 -18.30 16.90
N CYS A 92 15.07 -17.96 17.17
CA CYS A 92 14.27 -18.60 18.20
C CYS A 92 13.46 -19.80 17.68
N ARG A 93 13.60 -20.18 16.41
CA ARG A 93 12.84 -21.29 15.78
C ARG A 93 11.33 -21.22 16.02
N ILE A 94 10.78 -20.01 16.09
CA ILE A 94 9.32 -19.75 16.24
C ILE A 94 8.70 -19.48 14.86
N SER A 95 7.37 -19.54 14.77
CA SER A 95 6.68 -19.20 13.52
C SER A 95 6.90 -17.74 13.15
N VAL A 96 6.95 -17.46 11.84
CA VAL A 96 7.05 -16.07 11.35
C VAL A 96 5.85 -15.22 11.80
N THR A 97 4.68 -15.85 11.98
CA THR A 97 3.47 -15.19 12.48
C THR A 97 3.64 -14.75 13.93
N ASP A 98 4.15 -15.63 14.80
CA ASP A 98 4.38 -15.30 16.21
C ASP A 98 5.49 -14.25 16.38
N ALA A 99 6.58 -14.37 15.60
CA ALA A 99 7.64 -13.38 15.59
C ALA A 99 7.14 -11.99 15.15
N LYS A 100 6.24 -11.93 14.16
CA LYS A 100 5.58 -10.68 13.75
C LYS A 100 4.69 -10.13 14.85
N HIS A 101 3.95 -10.97 15.56
CA HIS A 101 3.11 -10.55 16.67
C HIS A 101 3.95 -9.95 17.80
N ILE A 102 5.07 -10.59 18.18
CA ILE A 102 6.01 -10.08 19.20
C ILE A 102 6.51 -8.67 18.85
N VAL A 103 6.95 -8.47 17.60
CA VAL A 103 7.42 -7.17 17.11
C VAL A 103 6.28 -6.14 17.09
N ALA A 104 5.07 -6.54 16.68
CA ALA A 104 3.91 -5.66 16.60
C ALA A 104 3.39 -5.20 17.99
N THR A 105 3.58 -6.03 19.03
CA THR A 105 3.21 -5.68 20.41
C THR A 105 4.26 -4.86 21.17
N CYS A 106 5.45 -4.69 20.62
CA CYS A 106 6.51 -3.89 21.26
C CYS A 106 6.22 -2.39 21.07
N PRO A 107 6.05 -1.58 22.14
CA PRO A 107 5.67 -0.17 22.00
C PRO A 107 6.69 0.69 21.23
N HIS A 108 7.95 0.26 21.17
CA HIS A 108 9.03 0.95 20.45
C HIS A 108 9.20 0.46 19.00
N CYS A 109 8.77 -0.77 18.71
CA CYS A 109 8.86 -1.40 17.39
C CYS A 109 7.51 -1.57 16.70
N GLN A 110 6.43 -1.16 17.37
CA GLN A 110 5.09 -1.02 16.84
C GLN A 110 5.15 0.01 15.73
N LYS A 111 5.49 -0.48 14.54
CA LYS A 111 5.13 0.22 13.32
C LYS A 111 3.61 0.19 13.33
N GLU A 112 2.99 1.37 13.31
CA GLU A 112 1.62 1.44 12.82
C GLU A 112 1.52 0.54 11.59
N PRO A 113 0.50 -0.33 11.49
CA PRO A 113 0.37 -1.23 10.36
C PRO A 113 0.60 -0.37 9.12
N LEU A 114 1.70 -0.65 8.42
CA LEU A 114 2.10 0.12 7.26
C LEU A 114 0.91 0.05 6.31
N TRP A 115 0.17 1.15 6.26
CA TRP A 115 -1.15 1.30 5.66
C TRP A 115 -1.33 0.30 4.53
N SER A 116 -2.20 -0.69 4.77
CA SER A 116 -2.67 -1.77 3.90
C SER A 116 -2.34 -1.62 2.41
N SER A 117 -1.08 -1.80 1.98
CA SER A 117 -0.67 -1.66 0.56
C SER A 117 -1.42 -0.52 -0.16
N GLY A 118 -1.51 0.67 0.46
CA GLY A 118 -2.44 1.73 0.05
C GLY A 118 -2.32 2.03 -1.44
N VAL A 119 -3.27 1.52 -2.23
CA VAL A 119 -3.31 1.80 -3.66
C VAL A 119 -3.66 3.27 -3.79
N ASN A 120 -2.80 4.02 -4.47
CA ASN A 120 -3.06 5.43 -4.77
C ASN A 120 -4.39 5.53 -5.53
N PRO A 121 -5.46 6.06 -4.92
CA PRO A 121 -6.76 6.10 -5.56
C PRO A 121 -6.67 6.96 -6.82
N ARG A 122 -7.30 6.49 -7.90
CA ARG A 122 -7.37 7.18 -9.18
C ARG A 122 -8.81 7.56 -9.48
N GLY A 123 -8.97 8.54 -10.37
CA GLY A 123 -10.25 8.80 -11.00
C GLY A 123 -10.74 7.57 -11.76
N LEU A 124 -12.04 7.33 -11.70
CA LEU A 124 -12.77 6.36 -12.50
C LEU A 124 -13.16 6.93 -13.87
N LYS A 125 -13.14 8.26 -14.01
CA LYS A 125 -13.34 8.97 -15.28
C LYS A 125 -12.30 10.07 -15.48
N ALA A 126 -12.20 10.52 -16.73
CA ALA A 126 -11.36 11.66 -17.11
C ALA A 126 -11.73 12.91 -16.30
N SER A 127 -10.70 13.64 -15.85
CA SER A 127 -10.83 14.87 -15.06
C SER A 127 -11.62 14.69 -13.77
N GLU A 128 -11.62 13.49 -13.19
CA GLU A 128 -12.11 13.30 -11.82
C GLU A 128 -11.02 13.61 -10.81
N VAL A 129 -9.85 12.98 -10.95
CA VAL A 129 -8.72 13.15 -10.03
C VAL A 129 -7.45 13.43 -10.82
N TRP A 130 -6.88 14.60 -10.59
CA TRP A 130 -5.55 14.96 -11.06
C TRP A 130 -4.49 14.78 -9.98
N GLN A 131 -3.26 14.49 -10.37
CA GLN A 131 -2.09 14.62 -9.50
C GLN A 131 -1.18 15.71 -10.05
N MET A 132 -0.74 16.62 -9.18
CA MET A 132 0.17 17.72 -9.53
C MET A 132 1.43 17.67 -8.68
N ASP A 133 2.56 18.01 -9.32
CA ASP A 133 3.85 18.22 -8.66
C ASP A 133 4.68 19.25 -9.44
N PHE A 134 5.63 19.88 -8.75
CA PHE A 134 6.68 20.68 -9.38
C PHE A 134 7.97 19.88 -9.50
N THR A 135 8.59 19.88 -10.67
CA THR A 135 9.88 19.23 -10.87
C THR A 135 10.88 20.18 -11.53
N LEU A 136 12.15 20.03 -11.16
CA LEU A 136 13.24 20.82 -11.69
C LEU A 136 13.83 20.15 -12.95
N CYS A 137 13.90 20.90 -14.05
CA CYS A 137 14.53 20.50 -15.30
C CYS A 137 15.61 21.52 -15.70
N GLN A 138 16.88 21.18 -15.46
CA GLN A 138 18.02 22.08 -15.67
C GLN A 138 18.18 22.52 -17.14
N LEU A 139 17.73 21.69 -18.08
CA LEU A 139 17.77 21.96 -19.52
C LEU A 139 16.97 23.21 -19.92
N LEU A 140 15.99 23.62 -19.10
CA LEU A 140 15.03 24.69 -19.42
C LEU A 140 15.35 26.00 -18.67
N LYS A 141 16.61 26.22 -18.25
CA LYS A 141 17.01 27.49 -17.64
C LYS A 141 16.77 28.68 -18.59
N PRO A 142 16.31 29.84 -18.10
CA PRO A 142 16.13 30.19 -16.69
C PRO A 142 14.81 29.68 -16.06
N ARG A 143 13.83 29.25 -16.87
CA ARG A 143 12.52 28.74 -16.41
C ARG A 143 12.54 27.24 -16.12
N ALA A 144 13.46 26.83 -15.24
CA ALA A 144 13.76 25.43 -14.99
C ALA A 144 12.67 24.67 -14.22
N TRP A 145 11.69 25.36 -13.62
CA TRP A 145 10.62 24.70 -12.87
C TRP A 145 9.48 24.31 -13.80
N LEU A 146 9.19 23.02 -13.85
CA LEU A 146 8.03 22.48 -14.54
C LEU A 146 6.92 22.21 -13.52
N ALA A 147 5.78 22.88 -13.70
CA ALA A 147 4.54 22.45 -13.07
C ALA A 147 3.97 21.32 -13.92
N VAL A 148 3.75 20.14 -13.34
CA VAL A 148 3.28 18.96 -14.06
C VAL A 148 1.98 18.46 -13.43
N THR A 149 0.97 18.25 -14.27
CA THR A 149 -0.30 17.65 -13.89
C THR A 149 -0.54 16.38 -14.70
N VAL A 150 -1.02 15.34 -14.04
CA VAL A 150 -1.40 14.08 -14.66
C VAL A 150 -2.85 13.76 -14.32
N ASP A 151 -3.66 13.52 -15.35
CA ASP A 151 -4.98 12.93 -15.15
C ASP A 151 -4.82 11.45 -14.77
N THR A 152 -5.27 11.06 -13.57
CA THR A 152 -4.95 9.74 -13.00
C THR A 152 -5.67 8.58 -13.69
N TYR A 153 -6.76 8.87 -14.39
CA TYR A 153 -7.54 7.94 -15.20
C TYR A 153 -6.86 7.68 -16.55
N SER A 154 -6.72 8.71 -17.38
CA SER A 154 -6.22 8.63 -18.75
C SER A 154 -4.70 8.61 -18.88
N GLY A 155 -3.99 9.18 -17.89
CA GLY A 155 -2.55 9.33 -17.90
C GLY A 155 -2.04 10.48 -18.77
N VAL A 156 -2.91 11.39 -19.23
CA VAL A 156 -2.51 12.59 -19.96
C VAL A 156 -1.65 13.47 -19.05
N ILE A 157 -0.53 13.96 -19.58
CA ILE A 157 0.41 14.82 -18.88
C ILE A 157 0.27 16.23 -19.44
N VAL A 158 0.04 17.22 -18.58
CA VAL A 158 0.17 18.65 -18.93
C VAL A 158 1.35 19.20 -18.16
N ALA A 159 2.20 19.98 -18.82
CA ALA A 159 3.32 20.65 -18.16
C ALA A 159 3.48 22.08 -18.63
N THR A 160 3.80 22.98 -17.71
CA THR A 160 4.10 24.39 -18.01
C THR A 160 5.39 24.83 -17.31
N GLN A 161 6.13 25.75 -17.93
CA GLN A 161 7.43 26.22 -17.45
C GLN A 161 7.32 27.51 -16.64
N HIS A 162 8.05 27.57 -15.52
CA HIS A 162 8.00 28.66 -14.55
C HIS A 162 9.39 29.03 -14.04
N LEU A 163 9.54 30.26 -13.57
CA LEU A 163 10.78 30.73 -12.94
C LEU A 163 10.93 30.22 -11.50
N LYS A 164 9.81 29.98 -10.81
CA LYS A 164 9.76 29.56 -9.41
C LYS A 164 8.47 28.77 -9.14
N THR A 165 8.43 28.09 -8.01
CA THR A 165 7.25 27.38 -7.53
C THR A 165 6.49 28.32 -6.59
N ASP A 166 5.43 28.95 -7.07
CA ASP A 166 4.57 29.83 -6.27
C ASP A 166 3.10 29.66 -6.65
N SER A 167 2.20 30.27 -5.87
CA SER A 167 0.75 30.19 -6.09
C SER A 167 0.32 30.70 -7.47
N LYS A 168 1.01 31.71 -8.01
CA LYS A 168 0.72 32.27 -9.34
C LYS A 168 1.05 31.25 -10.43
N ALA A 169 2.21 30.62 -10.36
CA ALA A 169 2.62 29.54 -11.25
C ALA A 169 1.63 28.37 -11.19
N THR A 170 1.22 27.98 -9.98
CA THR A 170 0.22 26.92 -9.77
C THR A 170 -1.11 27.24 -10.46
N ILE A 171 -1.67 28.43 -10.22
CA ILE A 171 -2.95 28.84 -10.81
C ILE A 171 -2.85 28.97 -12.34
N GLN A 172 -1.76 29.55 -12.86
CA GLN A 172 -1.54 29.66 -14.31
C GLN A 172 -1.44 28.28 -14.97
N HIS A 173 -0.76 27.34 -14.32
CA HIS A 173 -0.66 25.96 -14.77
C HIS A 173 -2.02 25.27 -14.77
N TRP A 174 -2.81 25.37 -13.70
CA TRP A 174 -4.14 24.78 -13.64
C TRP A 174 -5.08 25.33 -14.69
N LEU A 175 -5.11 26.65 -14.90
CA LEU A 175 -5.90 27.26 -15.97
C LEU A 175 -5.52 26.69 -17.34
N THR A 176 -4.22 26.52 -17.58
CA THR A 176 -3.73 25.88 -18.81
C THR A 176 -4.20 24.43 -18.90
N ALA A 177 -4.02 23.62 -17.86
CA ALA A 177 -4.46 22.23 -17.84
C ALA A 177 -5.97 22.07 -18.04
N MET A 178 -6.78 22.94 -17.43
CA MET A 178 -8.23 22.96 -17.56
C MET A 178 -8.68 23.30 -18.98
N ALA A 179 -7.97 24.20 -19.66
CA ALA A 179 -8.24 24.50 -21.06
C ALA A 179 -8.03 23.29 -21.98
N TRP A 180 -7.08 22.39 -21.63
CA TRP A 180 -6.79 21.19 -22.42
C TRP A 180 -7.62 19.96 -22.03
N LEU A 181 -8.03 19.82 -20.77
CA LEU A 181 -8.59 18.56 -20.23
C LEU A 181 -9.97 18.70 -19.57
N SER A 182 -10.53 19.90 -19.47
CA SER A 182 -11.69 20.27 -18.62
C SER A 182 -11.38 20.44 -17.11
N VAL A 183 -12.38 20.88 -16.36
CA VAL A 183 -12.27 21.19 -14.92
C VAL A 183 -12.21 19.90 -14.11
N PRO A 184 -11.18 19.69 -13.26
CA PRO A 184 -11.10 18.49 -12.45
C PRO A 184 -12.07 18.55 -11.27
N SER A 185 -12.56 17.40 -10.79
CA SER A 185 -13.30 17.37 -9.51
C SER A 185 -12.35 17.49 -8.30
N GLN A 186 -11.19 16.83 -8.38
CA GLN A 186 -10.22 16.77 -7.30
C GLN A 186 -8.79 16.91 -7.82
N ILE A 187 -7.94 17.63 -7.08
CA ILE A 187 -6.51 17.71 -7.36
C ILE A 187 -5.75 17.23 -6.14
N LYS A 188 -4.92 16.20 -6.33
CA LYS A 188 -4.00 15.69 -5.34
C LYS A 188 -2.62 16.32 -5.52
N MET A 189 -2.06 16.80 -4.43
CA MET A 189 -0.78 17.52 -4.40
C MET A 189 0.04 17.13 -3.17
N ASP A 190 1.30 17.57 -3.14
CA ASP A 190 2.10 17.51 -1.93
C ASP A 190 1.69 18.62 -0.96
N ASN A 191 2.22 18.55 0.26
CA ASN A 191 1.99 19.58 1.27
C ASN A 191 2.93 20.78 1.07
N GLY A 192 3.35 21.04 -0.17
CA GLY A 192 4.18 22.18 -0.49
C GLY A 192 3.49 23.49 -0.09
N PRO A 193 4.23 24.46 0.48
CA PRO A 193 3.65 25.72 0.97
C PRO A 193 2.91 26.50 -0.12
N ASN A 194 3.25 26.28 -1.39
CA ASN A 194 2.61 26.89 -2.55
C ASN A 194 1.11 26.57 -2.67
N PHE A 195 0.66 25.47 -2.08
CA PHE A 195 -0.73 25.00 -2.15
C PHE A 195 -1.60 25.48 -0.98
N LEU A 196 -0.99 26.02 0.07
CA LEU A 196 -1.67 26.50 1.28
C LEU A 196 -2.05 27.99 1.21
N SER A 197 -1.66 28.69 0.15
CA SER A 197 -1.94 30.12 0.00
C SER A 197 -3.43 30.44 -0.14
N LYS A 198 -3.86 31.60 0.37
CA LYS A 198 -5.25 32.08 0.27
C LYS A 198 -5.75 32.15 -1.18
N SER A 199 -4.92 32.59 -2.13
CA SER A 199 -5.28 32.69 -3.53
C SER A 199 -5.55 31.33 -4.19
N VAL A 200 -4.80 30.29 -3.80
CA VAL A 200 -5.07 28.91 -4.23
C VAL A 200 -6.39 28.41 -3.66
N GLN A 201 -6.67 28.67 -2.38
CA GLN A 201 -7.92 28.28 -1.73
C GLN A 201 -9.13 28.98 -2.37
N GLU A 202 -9.03 30.28 -2.65
CA GLU A 202 -10.06 31.05 -3.36
C GLU A 202 -10.29 30.52 -4.79
N PHE A 203 -9.20 30.17 -5.50
CA PHE A 203 -9.29 29.60 -6.84
C PHE A 203 -10.06 28.27 -6.84
N VAL A 204 -9.67 27.32 -5.97
CA VAL A 204 -10.29 25.99 -5.98
C VAL A 204 -11.74 26.05 -5.51
N LEU A 205 -12.07 26.95 -4.58
CA LEU A 205 -13.45 27.23 -4.18
C LEU A 205 -14.27 27.75 -5.37
N LYS A 206 -13.75 28.73 -6.11
CA LYS A 206 -14.42 29.31 -7.28
C LYS A 206 -14.74 28.27 -8.36
N TRP A 207 -13.86 27.30 -8.55
CA TRP A 207 -14.02 26.26 -9.58
C TRP A 207 -14.64 24.96 -9.05
N GLY A 208 -15.03 24.89 -7.77
CA GLY A 208 -15.61 23.69 -7.16
C GLY A 208 -14.65 22.50 -7.09
N ILE A 209 -13.35 22.76 -6.98
CA ILE A 209 -12.29 21.74 -6.97
C ILE A 209 -11.95 21.37 -5.53
N THR A 210 -11.91 20.08 -5.21
CA THR A 210 -11.44 19.61 -3.90
C THR A 210 -9.94 19.34 -3.91
N LEU A 211 -9.20 19.89 -2.94
CA LEU A 211 -7.78 19.59 -2.78
C LEU A 211 -7.55 18.39 -1.86
N ILE A 212 -6.81 17.40 -2.37
CA ILE A 212 -6.38 16.23 -1.60
C ILE A 212 -4.90 16.40 -1.25
N HIS A 213 -4.63 16.62 0.03
CA HIS A 213 -3.27 16.71 0.56
C HIS A 213 -2.69 15.31 0.76
N GLY A 214 -1.47 15.09 0.29
CA GLY A 214 -0.74 13.86 0.57
C GLY A 214 -0.45 13.70 2.06
N ILE A 215 -0.36 12.47 2.56
CA ILE A 215 0.18 12.22 3.90
C ILE A 215 1.67 12.57 3.85
N PRO A 216 2.19 13.43 4.75
CA PRO A 216 3.63 13.70 4.83
C PRO A 216 4.43 12.40 4.87
N TYR A 217 5.51 12.31 4.09
CA TYR A 217 6.40 11.14 4.02
C TYR A 217 5.77 9.83 3.49
N ASN A 218 4.57 9.87 2.90
CA ASN A 218 3.96 8.72 2.23
C ASN A 218 4.14 8.80 0.70
N SER A 219 5.29 8.35 0.21
CA SER A 219 5.66 8.33 -1.22
C SER A 219 4.67 7.55 -2.10
N THR A 220 3.92 6.61 -1.53
CA THR A 220 2.95 5.79 -2.27
C THR A 220 1.80 6.61 -2.86
N GLY A 221 1.48 7.77 -2.26
CA GLY A 221 0.38 8.64 -2.67
C GLY A 221 0.63 9.49 -3.91
N GLN A 222 1.86 9.63 -4.39
CA GLN A 222 2.23 10.53 -5.49
C GLN A 222 2.99 9.87 -6.63
N GLY A 223 3.20 8.56 -6.56
CA GLY A 223 3.94 7.82 -7.57
C GLY A 223 3.38 7.88 -9.00
N ILE A 224 2.20 8.46 -9.26
CA ILE A 224 1.74 8.70 -10.65
C ILE A 224 2.44 9.92 -11.24
N VAL A 225 2.40 11.06 -10.55
CA VAL A 225 3.04 12.29 -11.04
C VAL A 225 4.56 12.20 -10.99
N GLU A 226 5.14 11.54 -10.00
CA GLU A 226 6.60 11.30 -9.95
C GLU A 226 7.10 10.51 -11.17
N ARG A 227 6.38 9.46 -11.57
CA ARG A 227 6.70 8.70 -12.80
C ARG A 227 6.51 9.52 -14.07
N ALA A 228 5.50 10.37 -14.11
CA ALA A 228 5.29 11.29 -15.22
C ALA A 228 6.42 12.32 -15.32
N ASN A 229 6.91 12.84 -14.18
CA ASN A 229 8.05 13.74 -14.11
C ASN A 229 9.31 13.09 -14.67
N GLN A 230 9.60 11.84 -14.27
CA GLN A 230 10.72 11.08 -14.82
C GLN A 230 10.56 10.88 -16.33
N THR A 231 9.39 10.43 -16.77
CA THR A 231 9.09 10.19 -18.19
C THR A 231 9.24 11.44 -19.05
N LEU A 232 8.72 12.58 -18.56
CA LEU A 232 8.81 13.86 -19.25
C LEU A 232 10.26 14.34 -19.35
N LYS A 233 11.02 14.29 -18.26
CA LYS A 233 12.44 14.70 -18.25
C LYS A 233 13.28 13.84 -19.19
N SER A 234 13.12 12.53 -19.14
CA SER A 234 13.83 11.62 -20.07
C SER A 234 13.45 11.90 -21.52
N LYS A 235 12.18 12.21 -21.82
CA LYS A 235 11.78 12.56 -23.18
C LYS A 235 12.41 13.88 -23.65
N LEU A 236 12.44 14.90 -22.79
CA LEU A 236 13.09 16.17 -23.07
C LEU A 236 14.59 15.99 -23.32
N GLU A 237 15.28 15.19 -22.51
CA GLU A 237 16.71 14.88 -22.68
C GLU A 237 16.98 14.19 -24.03
N VAL A 238 16.16 13.22 -24.42
CA VAL A 238 16.31 12.53 -25.70
C VAL A 238 16.11 13.49 -26.87
N LEU A 239 15.07 14.33 -26.82
CA LEU A 239 14.82 15.31 -27.89
C LEU A 239 15.94 16.35 -27.98
N ALA A 240 16.38 16.89 -26.84
CA ALA A 240 17.47 17.86 -26.79
C ALA A 240 18.78 17.26 -27.36
N LYS A 241 19.14 16.03 -26.96
CA LYS A 241 20.31 15.32 -27.50
C LYS A 241 20.22 15.10 -29.01
N THR A 242 19.04 14.79 -29.52
CA THR A 242 18.82 14.57 -30.97
C THR A 242 19.05 15.86 -31.77
N GLU A 243 18.74 17.02 -31.17
CA GLU A 243 18.99 18.34 -31.75
C GLU A 243 20.41 18.89 -31.42
N GLY A 244 21.30 18.08 -30.81
CA GLY A 244 22.65 18.50 -30.43
C GLY A 244 22.72 19.41 -29.20
N LEU A 245 21.62 19.58 -28.46
CA LEU A 245 21.51 20.44 -27.29
C LEU A 245 21.79 19.64 -26.00
N THR A 246 23.04 19.66 -25.52
CA THR A 246 23.47 18.82 -24.40
C THR A 246 23.44 19.50 -23.03
N ASN A 247 23.69 20.81 -22.96
CA ASN A 247 23.85 21.53 -21.70
C ASN A 247 22.62 22.37 -21.31
N ALA A 248 22.01 23.03 -22.28
CA ALA A 248 20.82 23.85 -22.10
C ALA A 248 20.08 24.00 -23.44
N VAL A 249 18.77 24.13 -23.37
CA VAL A 249 17.93 24.43 -24.53
C VAL A 249 17.81 25.95 -24.65
N PRO A 250 18.09 26.57 -25.82
CA PRO A 250 17.92 28.00 -26.02
C PRO A 250 16.50 28.46 -25.67
N PRO A 251 16.30 29.63 -25.02
CA PRO A 251 14.97 30.08 -24.60
C PRO A 251 13.92 30.14 -25.73
N GLY A 252 14.33 30.43 -26.97
CA GLY A 252 13.45 30.42 -28.13
C GLY A 252 12.91 29.03 -28.51
N ASP A 253 13.64 27.97 -28.17
CA ASP A 253 13.29 26.58 -28.50
C ASP A 253 12.60 25.83 -27.36
N GLN A 254 12.70 26.31 -26.11
CA GLN A 254 12.18 25.62 -24.93
C GLN A 254 10.69 25.27 -25.05
N ALA A 255 9.87 26.23 -25.48
CA ALA A 255 8.44 26.03 -25.64
C ALA A 255 8.12 24.99 -26.72
N ARG A 256 8.83 25.05 -27.85
CA ARG A 256 8.71 24.07 -28.95
C ARG A 256 9.09 22.68 -28.48
N LEU A 257 10.22 22.54 -27.77
CA LEU A 257 10.71 21.27 -27.28
C LEU A 257 9.77 20.64 -26.24
N LEU A 258 9.26 21.45 -25.31
CA LEU A 258 8.29 21.00 -24.31
C LEU A 258 6.97 20.56 -24.97
N ALA A 259 6.45 21.35 -25.91
CA ALA A 259 5.26 20.98 -26.67
C ALA A 259 5.45 19.67 -27.45
N THR A 260 6.62 19.50 -28.08
CA THR A 260 6.98 18.27 -28.82
C THR A 260 7.05 17.06 -27.88
N ALA A 261 7.63 17.21 -26.69
CA ALA A 261 7.67 16.15 -25.69
C ALA A 261 6.25 15.75 -25.24
N LEU A 262 5.39 16.73 -24.93
CA LEU A 262 4.01 16.48 -24.52
C LEU A 262 3.18 15.86 -25.64
N LEU A 263 3.35 16.30 -26.89
CA LEU A 263 2.71 15.71 -28.06
C LEU A 263 3.08 14.23 -28.18
N ALA A 264 4.38 13.91 -28.16
CA ALA A 264 4.88 12.55 -28.25
C ALA A 264 4.36 11.66 -27.12
N LEU A 265 4.24 12.21 -25.91
CA LEU A 265 3.75 11.47 -24.75
C LEU A 265 2.23 11.29 -24.78
N ASN A 266 1.45 12.26 -25.24
CA ASN A 266 -0.02 12.23 -25.08
C ASN A 266 -0.78 11.71 -26.29
N GLN A 267 -0.24 11.90 -27.50
CA GLN A 267 -0.91 11.50 -28.75
C GLN A 267 -0.64 10.06 -29.15
N PHE A 268 0.44 9.46 -28.63
CA PHE A 268 0.84 8.10 -28.96
C PHE A 268 0.66 7.13 -27.78
N PRO A 269 0.45 5.84 -28.04
CA PRO A 269 0.34 4.84 -26.99
C PRO A 269 1.65 4.69 -26.19
N ARG A 270 1.53 4.29 -24.91
CA ARG A 270 2.68 4.14 -23.98
C ARG A 270 2.81 2.69 -23.49
N GLY A 271 3.96 2.08 -23.71
CA GLY A 271 4.21 0.66 -23.41
C GLY A 271 3.18 -0.23 -24.14
N GLU A 272 2.69 -1.28 -23.47
CA GLU A 272 1.68 -2.21 -24.01
C GLU A 272 0.26 -1.61 -24.20
N GLY A 273 0.08 -0.29 -24.12
CA GLY A 273 -1.23 0.33 -24.30
C GLY A 273 -1.62 0.37 -25.77
N VAL A 274 -2.88 0.05 -26.10
CA VAL A 274 -3.42 0.20 -27.46
C VAL A 274 -3.80 1.66 -27.75
N ASN A 275 -4.51 2.30 -26.82
CA ASN A 275 -4.95 3.69 -26.96
C ASN A 275 -3.95 4.68 -26.36
N SER A 276 -3.80 5.82 -27.02
CA SER A 276 -3.03 6.95 -26.48
C SER A 276 -3.72 7.58 -25.27
N PRO A 277 -2.97 8.30 -24.41
CA PRO A 277 -3.56 9.02 -23.28
C PRO A 277 -4.71 9.95 -23.69
N ILE A 278 -4.58 10.70 -24.79
CA ILE A 278 -5.62 11.63 -25.22
C ILE A 278 -6.88 10.90 -25.70
N GLN A 279 -6.72 9.77 -26.40
CA GLN A 279 -7.84 8.92 -26.80
C GLN A 279 -8.56 8.37 -25.56
N LYS A 280 -7.81 7.92 -24.55
CA LYS A 280 -8.39 7.46 -23.28
C LYS A 280 -9.11 8.57 -22.52
N HIS A 281 -8.61 9.80 -22.57
CA HIS A 281 -9.20 10.93 -21.88
C HIS A 281 -10.58 11.29 -22.46
N TRP A 282 -10.67 11.34 -23.79
CA TRP A 282 -11.92 11.72 -24.47
C TRP A 282 -12.82 10.54 -24.81
N ALA A 283 -12.36 9.31 -24.62
CA ALA A 283 -13.20 8.13 -24.75
C ALA A 283 -14.31 8.20 -23.70
N THR A 284 -15.54 8.42 -24.15
CA THR A 284 -16.74 8.40 -23.31
C THR A 284 -17.09 6.94 -23.00
N GLN A 285 -16.35 6.31 -22.09
CA GLN A 285 -16.69 4.97 -21.63
C GLN A 285 -17.68 5.07 -20.47
N LYS A 286 -18.87 4.48 -20.64
CA LYS A 286 -19.68 4.10 -19.48
C LYS A 286 -18.87 3.10 -18.67
N LEU A 287 -18.78 3.32 -17.36
CA LEU A 287 -18.25 2.32 -16.44
C LEU A 287 -19.22 1.14 -16.44
N GLU A 288 -18.94 0.14 -17.27
CA GLU A 288 -19.68 -1.11 -17.26
C GLU A 288 -19.33 -1.90 -16.00
N GLU A 289 -20.34 -2.50 -15.38
CA GLU A 289 -20.11 -3.42 -14.28
C GLU A 289 -19.50 -4.71 -14.84
N GLY A 290 -18.22 -4.93 -14.53
CA GLY A 290 -17.50 -6.12 -14.90
C GLY A 290 -17.86 -7.33 -14.03
N PRO A 291 -17.13 -8.45 -14.19
CA PRO A 291 -17.45 -9.71 -13.53
C PRO A 291 -17.38 -9.62 -11.99
N LEU A 292 -18.06 -10.55 -11.33
CA LEU A 292 -17.99 -10.73 -9.89
C LEU A 292 -16.58 -11.17 -9.47
N VAL A 293 -16.10 -10.58 -8.38
CA VAL A 293 -14.79 -10.84 -7.80
C VAL A 293 -14.88 -10.95 -6.29
N VAL A 294 -13.93 -11.68 -5.70
CA VAL A 294 -13.66 -11.67 -4.27
C VAL A 294 -12.46 -10.80 -3.96
N VAL A 295 -12.56 -10.03 -2.88
CA VAL A 295 -11.56 -9.05 -2.48
C VAL A 295 -11.02 -9.41 -1.10
N ARG A 296 -9.70 -9.40 -0.95
CA ARG A 296 -9.07 -9.66 0.33
C ARG A 296 -9.21 -8.45 1.27
N ASN A 297 -9.85 -8.63 2.42
CA ASN A 297 -10.01 -7.61 3.45
C ASN A 297 -8.72 -7.42 4.28
N GLU A 298 -8.75 -6.47 5.20
CA GLU A 298 -7.59 -6.12 6.05
C GLU A 298 -7.22 -7.21 7.05
N LEU A 299 -8.19 -8.04 7.43
CA LEU A 299 -8.00 -9.23 8.26
C LEU A 299 -7.42 -10.41 7.46
N GLY A 300 -7.29 -10.26 6.15
CA GLY A 300 -6.73 -11.26 5.24
C GLY A 300 -7.74 -12.27 4.71
N GLU A 301 -9.03 -12.09 5.01
CA GLU A 301 -10.15 -12.91 4.58
C GLU A 301 -10.65 -12.49 3.19
N TRP A 302 -11.33 -13.38 2.49
CA TRP A 302 -11.87 -13.11 1.15
C TRP A 302 -13.36 -12.76 1.23
N GLU A 303 -13.69 -11.54 0.85
CA GLU A 303 -15.05 -11.02 0.87
C GLU A 303 -15.70 -11.12 -0.52
N LYS A 304 -16.93 -11.65 -0.58
CA LYS A 304 -17.76 -11.77 -1.79
C LYS A 304 -18.63 -10.52 -2.04
N GLY A 305 -19.23 -10.49 -3.23
CA GLY A 305 -20.20 -9.46 -3.63
C GLY A 305 -19.58 -8.19 -4.22
N TRP A 306 -18.31 -8.24 -4.61
CA TRP A 306 -17.64 -7.15 -5.31
C TRP A 306 -17.75 -7.35 -6.82
N LYS A 307 -17.92 -6.25 -7.57
CA LYS A 307 -17.87 -6.24 -9.03
C LYS A 307 -16.64 -5.50 -9.50
N LEU A 308 -15.95 -6.04 -10.50
CA LEU A 308 -14.80 -5.37 -11.11
C LEU A 308 -15.28 -4.15 -11.93
N VAL A 309 -14.65 -3.00 -11.73
CA VAL A 309 -15.01 -1.76 -12.44
C VAL A 309 -13.91 -1.35 -13.42
N LEU A 310 -12.66 -1.35 -12.98
CA LEU A 310 -11.54 -0.94 -13.81
C LEU A 310 -10.28 -1.71 -13.43
N THR A 311 -9.50 -2.13 -14.42
CA THR A 311 -8.20 -2.78 -14.21
C THR A 311 -7.07 -1.90 -14.70
N GLY A 312 -6.00 -1.81 -13.92
CA GLY A 312 -4.74 -1.21 -14.31
C GLY A 312 -3.55 -2.14 -14.06
N ARG A 313 -2.33 -1.68 -14.35
CA ARG A 313 -1.13 -2.49 -14.12
C ARG A 313 -0.85 -2.64 -12.61
N GLY A 314 -1.24 -3.78 -12.06
CA GLY A 314 -0.98 -4.17 -10.67
C GLY A 314 -2.06 -3.75 -9.66
N TYR A 315 -3.14 -3.12 -10.11
CA TYR A 315 -4.24 -2.65 -9.26
C TYR A 315 -5.57 -2.68 -10.03
N ALA A 316 -6.69 -2.69 -9.31
CA ALA A 316 -8.01 -2.57 -9.90
C ALA A 316 -8.99 -1.86 -8.96
N ALA A 317 -10.00 -1.22 -9.54
CA ALA A 317 -11.15 -0.68 -8.85
C ALA A 317 -12.27 -1.71 -8.82
N VAL A 318 -12.86 -1.90 -7.65
CA VAL A 318 -14.00 -2.79 -7.39
C VAL A 318 -15.14 -2.00 -6.75
N ARG A 319 -16.38 -2.41 -6.99
CA ARG A 319 -17.58 -1.76 -6.44
C ARG A 319 -18.43 -2.76 -5.66
N LYS A 320 -18.96 -2.32 -4.53
CA LYS A 320 -19.97 -3.01 -3.72
C LYS A 320 -20.88 -1.98 -3.07
N ASP A 321 -22.20 -2.17 -3.18
CA ASP A 321 -23.22 -1.31 -2.56
C ASP A 321 -23.01 0.20 -2.84
N GLY A 322 -22.67 0.55 -4.09
CA GLY A 322 -22.40 1.93 -4.51
C GLY A 322 -21.02 2.48 -4.12
N SER A 323 -20.29 1.82 -3.22
CA SER A 323 -18.95 2.22 -2.79
C SER A 323 -17.88 1.63 -3.70
N VAL A 324 -16.92 2.45 -4.12
CA VAL A 324 -15.77 2.01 -4.94
C VAL A 324 -14.51 1.94 -4.09
N LYS A 325 -13.76 0.84 -4.24
CA LYS A 325 -12.49 0.59 -3.55
C LYS A 325 -11.39 0.27 -4.55
N TRP A 326 -10.22 0.88 -4.37
CA TRP A 326 -9.01 0.53 -5.11
C TRP A 326 -8.22 -0.53 -4.35
N CYS A 327 -7.91 -1.65 -5.02
CA CYS A 327 -7.21 -2.79 -4.43
C CYS A 327 -6.04 -3.23 -5.31
N PRO A 328 -4.95 -3.75 -4.73
CA PRO A 328 -3.89 -4.39 -5.50
C PRO A 328 -4.45 -5.61 -6.23
N LEU A 329 -3.98 -5.89 -7.45
CA LEU A 329 -4.49 -7.02 -8.24
C LEU A 329 -4.28 -8.37 -7.51
N LYS A 330 -3.19 -8.48 -6.74
CA LYS A 330 -2.90 -9.63 -5.86
C LYS A 330 -3.95 -9.90 -4.77
N SER A 331 -4.79 -8.90 -4.47
CA SER A 331 -5.84 -8.95 -3.45
C SER A 331 -7.22 -9.18 -4.07
N ILE A 332 -7.31 -9.50 -5.36
CA ILE A 332 -8.55 -9.74 -6.10
C ILE A 332 -8.47 -11.12 -6.76
N LYS A 333 -9.57 -11.88 -6.72
CA LYS A 333 -9.73 -13.11 -7.51
C LYS A 333 -11.11 -13.13 -8.17
N PRO A 334 -11.28 -13.81 -9.32
CA PRO A 334 -12.61 -14.09 -9.86
C PRO A 334 -13.46 -14.82 -8.81
N ASP A 335 -14.74 -14.44 -8.66
CA ASP A 335 -15.70 -15.22 -7.89
C ASP A 335 -16.17 -16.37 -8.79
N LEU A 336 -15.40 -17.46 -8.78
CA LEU A 336 -15.77 -18.71 -9.43
C LEU A 336 -16.85 -19.34 -8.53
N GLN A 337 -18.10 -19.27 -8.98
CA GLN A 337 -19.23 -19.94 -8.30
C GLN A 337 -19.00 -21.44 -8.22
#